data_AF-A0A920PIJ8-F1
#
_entry.id   AF-A0A920PIJ8-F1
#
_cell.length_a   1.000
_cell.length_b   1.000
_cell.length_c   1.000
_cell.angle_alpha   90.00
_cell.angle_beta   90.00
_cell.angle_gamma   90.00
#
_symmetry.space_group_name_H-M   'P 1'
#
loop_
_entity.id
_entity.type
_entity.pdbx_description
1 polymer ?
#
loop_
_entity_poly.entity_id
_entity_poly.type
_entity_poly.pdbx_seq_one_letter_code
_entity_poly.pdbx_strand_id
1 'polypeptide(L)'
;MNLSVHGDDWWDTATIPLFYKNPLGGNFQDYVGGIYHATEMFNTTGSVSDLTDDDKDTAKVGIGWERISYWLPWMKMSGRNGIVYFHTFGKKLDSYDELPDSIKKEIETNYPKYNEPPPTDDDRRNETSWTYFKKVLGNQ
;
A
#
# COMPACT_ATOMS: atom_id res chain seq x y z
N MET A 1 -14.65 8.11 1.80
CA MET A 1 -14.14 8.91 0.68
C MET A 1 -15.07 10.10 0.56
N ASN A 2 -14.51 11.29 0.77
CA ASN A 2 -15.17 12.59 0.66
C ASN A 2 -14.39 13.38 -0.39
N LEU A 3 -14.82 13.26 -1.65
CA LEU A 3 -14.26 14.04 -2.75
C LEU A 3 -14.58 15.52 -2.54
N SER A 4 -13.55 16.35 -2.56
CA SER A 4 -13.62 17.81 -2.49
C SER A 4 -13.09 18.39 -3.80
N VAL A 5 -13.76 19.41 -4.32
CA VAL A 5 -13.41 20.06 -5.59
C VAL A 5 -13.39 21.57 -5.39
N HIS A 6 -12.28 22.21 -5.77
CA HIS A 6 -12.05 23.65 -5.61
C HIS A 6 -11.36 24.21 -6.86
N GLY A 7 -12.15 24.79 -7.77
CA GLY A 7 -11.63 25.21 -9.06
C GLY A 7 -11.19 24.00 -9.88
N ASP A 8 -9.94 24.00 -10.34
CA ASP A 8 -9.36 22.87 -11.07
C ASP A 8 -8.75 21.82 -10.13
N ASP A 9 -8.65 22.07 -8.82
CA ASP A 9 -8.10 21.09 -7.89
C ASP A 9 -9.19 20.16 -7.35
N TRP A 10 -8.90 18.86 -7.30
CA TRP A 10 -9.68 17.91 -6.51
C TRP A 10 -8.80 17.15 -5.54
N TRP A 11 -9.39 16.75 -4.42
CA TRP A 11 -8.79 15.78 -3.52
C TRP A 11 -9.83 14.91 -2.84
N ASP A 12 -9.43 13.69 -2.52
CA ASP A 12 -10.14 12.81 -1.61
C ASP A 12 -9.27 12.53 -0.38
N THR A 13 -9.92 12.35 0.76
CA THR A 13 -9.27 11.93 1.99
C THR A 13 -9.99 10.72 2.56
N ALA A 14 -9.22 9.69 2.90
CA ALA A 14 -9.73 8.49 3.53
C ALA A 14 -8.89 8.13 4.76
N THR A 15 -9.57 7.88 5.87
CA THR A 15 -8.95 7.33 7.08
C THR A 15 -9.51 5.93 7.31
N ILE A 16 -8.62 4.95 7.34
CA ILE A 16 -8.95 3.54 7.50
C ILE A 16 -8.43 3.07 8.87
N PRO A 17 -9.28 3.07 9.91
CA PRO A 17 -8.93 2.46 11.19
C PRO A 17 -8.99 0.93 11.05
N LEU A 18 -7.89 0.26 11.39
CA LEU A 18 -7.76 -1.19 11.33
C LEU A 18 -7.72 -1.75 12.74
N PHE A 19 -8.72 -2.55 13.11
CA PHE A 19 -8.76 -3.26 14.40
C PHE A 19 -9.31 -4.67 14.22
N TYR A 20 -8.43 -5.67 14.14
CA TYR A 20 -8.84 -7.05 13.85
C TYR A 20 -7.88 -8.08 14.45
N LYS A 21 -8.33 -9.35 14.55
CA LYS A 21 -7.49 -10.46 15.06
C LYS A 21 -6.27 -10.66 14.17
N ASN A 22 -5.08 -10.56 14.75
CA ASN A 22 -3.84 -10.66 14.01
C ASN A 22 -3.66 -12.09 13.42
N PRO A 23 -3.44 -12.25 12.10
CA PRO A 23 -3.26 -13.56 11.46
C PRO A 23 -2.09 -14.40 11.99
N LEU A 24 -1.11 -13.74 12.64
CA LEU A 24 0.08 -14.35 13.25
C LEU A 24 -0.12 -14.70 14.73
N GLY A 25 -1.31 -14.46 15.30
CA GLY A 25 -1.63 -14.91 16.66
C GLY A 25 -1.47 -16.43 16.82
N GLY A 26 -1.06 -16.85 18.02
CA GLY A 26 -0.84 -18.27 18.38
C GLY A 26 0.61 -18.71 18.18
N ASN A 27 0.91 -19.40 17.09
CA ASN A 27 2.23 -20.02 16.90
C ASN A 27 3.35 -19.01 16.56
N PHE A 28 3.01 -17.78 16.16
CA PHE A 28 4.00 -16.76 15.75
C PHE A 28 4.01 -15.55 16.70
N GLN A 29 3.67 -15.77 17.97
CA GLN A 29 3.58 -14.70 18.98
C GLN A 29 4.90 -13.98 19.22
N ASP A 30 6.05 -14.58 18.91
CA ASP A 30 7.36 -13.89 18.96
C ASP A 30 7.47 -12.77 17.93
N TYR A 31 6.72 -12.87 16.82
CA TYR A 31 6.76 -11.88 15.76
C TYR A 31 5.87 -10.68 16.09
N VAL A 32 4.58 -10.96 16.21
CA VAL A 32 3.52 -10.01 16.56
C VAL A 32 2.31 -10.81 17.07
N GLY A 33 1.63 -10.29 18.09
CA GLY A 33 0.58 -11.01 18.80
C GLY A 33 -0.75 -10.27 18.92
N GLY A 34 -1.81 -11.01 19.29
CA GLY A 34 -3.08 -10.43 19.77
C GLY A 34 -3.94 -9.76 18.69
N ILE A 35 -4.36 -8.53 18.96
CA ILE A 35 -5.17 -7.71 18.06
C ILE A 35 -4.24 -6.79 17.27
N TYR A 36 -4.37 -6.78 15.96
CA TYR A 36 -3.72 -5.81 15.12
C TYR A 36 -4.46 -4.49 15.20
N HIS A 37 -3.71 -3.41 15.45
CA HIS A 37 -4.21 -2.05 15.45
C HIS A 37 -3.29 -1.17 14.60
N ALA A 38 -3.89 -0.49 13.63
CA ALA A 38 -3.23 0.53 12.83
C ALA A 38 -4.25 1.57 12.38
N THR A 39 -3.76 2.72 11.96
CA THR A 39 -4.53 3.71 11.21
C THR A 39 -3.77 4.03 9.94
N GLU A 40 -4.44 3.90 8.80
CA GLU A 40 -3.94 4.35 7.51
C GLU A 40 -4.71 5.61 7.11
N MET A 41 -3.99 6.58 6.58
CA MET A 41 -4.51 7.86 6.12
C MET A 41 -4.05 8.04 4.67
N PHE A 42 -4.99 8.41 3.82
CA PHE A 42 -4.76 8.59 2.40
C PHE A 42 -5.25 9.97 2.01
N ASN A 43 -4.43 10.65 1.23
CA ASN A 43 -4.79 11.85 0.51
C ASN A 43 -4.52 11.59 -0.97
N THR A 44 -5.54 11.67 -1.81
CA THR A 44 -5.38 11.54 -3.26
C THR A 44 -5.78 12.86 -3.89
N THR A 45 -4.95 13.40 -4.77
CA THR A 45 -5.15 14.74 -5.33
C THR A 45 -4.92 14.75 -6.84
N GLY A 46 -5.52 15.70 -7.54
CA GLY A 46 -5.28 15.87 -8.98
C GLY A 46 -5.98 17.11 -9.53
N SER A 47 -5.91 17.25 -10.86
CA SER A 47 -6.61 18.28 -11.61
C SER A 47 -7.93 17.74 -12.15
N VAL A 48 -9.00 18.54 -12.10
CA VAL A 48 -10.32 18.21 -12.64
C VAL A 48 -10.24 18.17 -14.16
N SER A 49 -9.61 19.16 -14.79
CA SER A 49 -9.47 19.22 -16.24
C SER A 49 -8.72 18.02 -16.80
N ASP A 50 -7.70 17.51 -16.10
CA ASP A 50 -7.00 16.28 -16.50
C ASP A 50 -7.80 15.00 -16.19
N LEU A 51 -8.61 15.00 -15.12
CA LEU A 51 -9.51 13.89 -14.78
C LEU A 51 -10.68 13.73 -15.76
N THR A 52 -11.15 14.84 -16.34
CA THR A 52 -12.29 14.88 -17.27
C THR A 52 -11.86 15.04 -18.73
N ASP A 53 -10.58 14.82 -19.04
CA ASP A 53 -10.05 14.92 -20.40
C ASP A 53 -10.41 13.66 -21.19
N ASP A 54 -11.44 13.76 -22.04
CA ASP A 54 -11.93 12.65 -22.86
C ASP A 54 -10.94 12.21 -23.96
N ASP A 55 -9.88 12.99 -24.22
CA ASP A 55 -8.81 12.61 -25.16
C ASP A 55 -7.79 11.64 -24.51
N LYS A 56 -7.89 11.37 -23.20
CA LYS A 56 -7.01 10.47 -22.45
C LYS A 56 -7.77 9.32 -21.81
N ASP A 57 -7.11 8.18 -21.66
CA ASP A 57 -7.60 7.01 -20.90
C ASP A 57 -7.14 7.03 -19.43
N THR A 58 -6.44 8.09 -19.02
CA THR A 58 -5.79 8.22 -17.72
C THR A 58 -5.70 9.66 -17.26
N ALA A 59 -5.71 9.85 -15.93
CA ALA A 59 -5.42 11.11 -15.26
C ALA A 59 -4.16 11.02 -14.38
N LYS A 60 -3.48 12.15 -14.22
CA LYS A 60 -2.38 12.36 -13.29
C LYS A 60 -2.93 12.54 -11.89
N VAL A 61 -2.30 11.85 -10.94
CA VAL A 61 -2.75 11.80 -9.55
C VAL A 61 -1.54 11.85 -8.63
N GLY A 62 -1.63 12.69 -7.60
CA GLY A 62 -0.76 12.67 -6.43
C GLY A 62 -1.37 11.82 -5.31
N ILE A 63 -0.52 11.14 -4.53
CA ILE A 63 -0.96 10.35 -3.39
C ILE A 63 -0.06 10.60 -2.18
N GLY A 64 -0.66 11.03 -1.07
CA GLY A 64 -0.12 10.92 0.28
C GLY A 64 -0.63 9.64 0.91
N TRP A 65 0.28 8.89 1.55
CA TRP A 65 -0.07 7.76 2.39
C TRP A 65 0.73 7.81 3.68
N GLU A 66 -0.01 7.82 4.77
CA GLU A 66 0.53 7.78 6.11
C GLU A 66 -0.03 6.56 6.83
N ARG A 67 0.81 5.97 7.66
CA ARG A 67 0.38 4.89 8.54
C ARG A 67 1.00 5.04 9.90
N ILE A 68 0.18 4.82 10.91
CA ILE A 68 0.64 4.62 12.29
C ILE A 68 0.23 3.20 12.67
N SER A 69 1.23 2.38 13.01
CA SER A 69 0.99 1.00 13.41
C SER A 69 1.97 0.57 14.50
N TYR A 70 1.68 -0.55 15.16
CA TYR A 70 2.72 -1.30 15.86
C TYR A 70 3.79 -1.84 14.89
N TRP A 71 4.81 -2.50 15.44
CA TRP A 71 5.88 -3.15 14.68
C TRP A 71 5.36 -4.03 13.55
N LEU A 72 6.11 -4.03 12.44
CA LEU A 72 5.83 -4.87 11.28
C LEU A 72 6.18 -6.34 11.56
N PRO A 73 5.52 -7.30 10.90
CA PRO A 73 5.58 -8.70 11.31
C PRO A 73 6.98 -9.29 11.17
N TRP A 74 7.79 -8.86 10.20
CA TRP A 74 9.16 -9.33 10.01
C TRP A 74 10.19 -8.76 11.01
N MET A 75 9.81 -7.76 11.80
CA MET A 75 10.75 -7.13 12.75
C MET A 75 10.98 -7.98 14.00
N LYS A 76 10.11 -8.95 14.28
CA LYS A 76 10.17 -9.86 15.44
C LYS A 76 10.30 -9.13 16.79
N MET A 77 9.42 -8.14 17.00
CA MET A 77 9.45 -7.23 18.14
C MET A 77 8.28 -7.44 19.10
N SER A 78 7.69 -8.64 19.15
CA SER A 78 6.56 -8.88 20.05
C SER A 78 6.88 -8.59 21.51
N GLY A 79 5.90 -8.07 22.24
CA GLY A 79 6.03 -7.63 23.64
C GLY A 79 6.83 -6.35 23.84
N ARG A 80 7.51 -5.81 22.81
CA ARG A 80 8.20 -4.52 22.88
C ARG A 80 7.24 -3.39 22.53
N ASN A 81 7.12 -2.42 23.43
CA ASN A 81 6.40 -1.19 23.13
C ASN A 81 7.13 -0.43 22.01
N GLY A 82 6.36 -0.03 21.01
CA GLY A 82 6.87 0.77 19.91
C GLY A 82 5.83 0.93 18.81
N ILE A 83 5.98 2.02 18.06
CA ILE A 83 5.10 2.40 16.96
C ILE A 83 5.96 2.78 15.77
N VAL A 84 5.48 2.47 14.58
CA VAL A 84 6.12 2.81 13.32
C VAL A 84 5.27 3.86 12.62
N TYR A 85 5.94 4.92 12.19
CA TYR A 85 5.36 5.99 11.39
C TYR A 85 5.78 5.80 9.94
N PHE A 86 4.80 5.79 9.05
CA PHE A 86 4.99 5.89 7.61
C PHE A 86 4.49 7.27 7.21
N HIS A 87 5.32 7.99 6.47
CA HIS A 87 4.97 9.28 5.89
C HIS A 87 5.52 9.26 4.47
N THR A 88 4.63 9.16 3.50
CA THR A 88 5.01 8.94 2.11
C THR A 88 4.19 9.84 1.21
N PHE A 89 4.79 10.22 0.10
CA PHE A 89 4.12 10.96 -0.95
C PHE A 89 4.59 10.40 -2.30
N GLY A 90 3.70 10.40 -3.28
CA GLY A 90 3.95 9.83 -4.59
C GLY A 90 3.03 10.42 -5.65
N LYS A 91 3.22 9.96 -6.88
CA LYS A 91 2.38 10.29 -8.02
C LYS A 91 2.26 9.09 -8.95
N LYS A 92 1.22 9.08 -9.77
CA LYS A 92 1.15 8.18 -10.93
C LYS A 92 2.23 8.59 -11.94
N LEU A 93 2.92 7.59 -12.49
CA LEU A 93 3.87 7.75 -13.59
C LEU A 93 3.18 7.45 -14.92
N ASP A 94 3.66 8.07 -15.99
CA ASP A 94 3.09 7.92 -17.33
C ASP A 94 3.53 6.59 -17.98
N SER A 95 4.69 6.05 -17.60
CA SER A 95 5.18 4.76 -18.12
C SER A 95 6.21 4.08 -17.21
N TYR A 96 6.56 2.82 -17.54
CA TYR A 96 7.66 2.09 -16.90
C TYR A 96 9.01 2.82 -17.02
N ASP A 97 9.20 3.57 -18.10
CA ASP A 97 10.46 4.27 -18.37
C ASP A 97 10.74 5.40 -17.37
N GLU A 98 9.70 5.93 -16.71
CA GLU A 98 9.85 6.94 -15.66
C GLU A 98 10.29 6.36 -14.30
N LEU A 99 10.35 5.03 -14.15
CA LEU A 99 10.84 4.41 -12.93
C LEU A 99 12.34 4.66 -12.73
N PRO A 100 12.82 4.84 -11.49
CA PRO A 100 14.25 4.89 -11.20
C PRO A 100 14.95 3.59 -11.65
N ASP A 101 16.17 3.72 -12.18
CA ASP A 101 16.95 2.57 -12.69
C ASP A 101 17.18 1.48 -11.64
N SER A 102 17.28 1.85 -10.36
CA SER A 102 17.39 0.90 -9.26
C SER A 102 16.15 0.02 -9.10
N ILE A 103 14.96 0.58 -9.34
CA ILE A 103 13.69 -0.16 -9.29
C ILE A 103 13.55 -1.04 -10.52
N LYS A 104 13.87 -0.53 -11.72
CA LYS A 104 13.87 -1.33 -12.96
C LYS A 104 14.76 -2.56 -12.81
N LYS A 105 15.98 -2.37 -12.30
CA LYS A 105 16.94 -3.46 -12.06
C LYS A 105 16.41 -4.50 -11.06
N GLU A 106 15.75 -4.05 -9.99
CA GLU A 106 15.16 -4.96 -8.99
C GLU A 106 14.00 -5.78 -9.57
N ILE A 107 13.15 -5.15 -10.38
CA ILE A 107 12.07 -5.83 -11.10
C ILE A 107 12.65 -6.87 -12.06
N GLU A 108 13.62 -6.50 -12.89
CA GLU A 108 14.25 -7.42 -13.85
C GLU A 108 14.94 -8.60 -13.16
N THR A 109 15.63 -8.36 -12.03
CA THR A 109 16.45 -9.39 -11.37
C THR A 109 15.61 -10.33 -10.51
N ASN A 110 14.68 -9.79 -9.71
CA ASN A 110 14.02 -10.54 -8.64
C ASN A 110 12.50 -10.66 -8.81
N TYR A 111 11.87 -9.73 -9.54
CA TYR A 111 10.41 -9.67 -9.65
C TYR A 111 9.89 -9.41 -11.08
N PRO A 112 10.32 -10.20 -12.08
CA PRO A 112 9.98 -9.93 -13.49
C PRO A 112 8.47 -9.97 -13.77
N LYS A 113 7.69 -10.62 -12.88
CA LYS A 113 6.22 -10.62 -12.90
C LYS A 113 5.59 -9.22 -12.81
N TYR A 114 6.30 -8.20 -12.35
CA TYR A 114 5.79 -6.83 -12.28
C TYR A 114 5.96 -6.04 -13.58
N ASN A 115 6.53 -6.64 -14.63
CA ASN A 115 6.53 -6.07 -15.98
C ASN A 115 5.21 -6.22 -16.71
N GLU A 116 4.30 -7.06 -16.20
CA GLU A 116 3.00 -7.32 -16.81
C GLU A 116 1.88 -7.03 -15.78
N PRO A 117 0.77 -6.40 -16.21
CA PRO A 117 -0.38 -6.24 -15.34
C PRO A 117 -1.00 -7.62 -15.02
N PRO A 118 -1.69 -7.77 -13.87
CA PRO A 118 -2.45 -8.97 -13.60
C PRO A 118 -3.57 -9.17 -14.65
N PRO A 119 -4.03 -10.41 -14.87
CA PRO A 119 -5.19 -10.69 -15.71
C PRO A 119 -6.44 -9.93 -15.23
N THR A 120 -7.35 -9.62 -16.17
CA THR A 120 -8.59 -8.90 -15.85
C THR A 120 -9.62 -9.75 -15.10
N ASP A 121 -9.43 -11.06 -15.08
CA ASP A 121 -10.25 -12.08 -14.42
C ASP A 121 -9.58 -12.70 -13.19
N ASP A 122 -8.60 -12.00 -12.59
CA ASP A 122 -7.87 -12.46 -11.41
C ASP A 122 -8.76 -12.54 -10.16
N ASP A 123 -9.02 -13.77 -9.70
CA ASP A 123 -9.88 -14.07 -8.55
C ASP A 123 -9.11 -14.25 -7.23
N ARG A 124 -7.79 -13.98 -7.23
CA ARG A 124 -6.96 -14.14 -6.03
C ARG A 124 -7.50 -13.30 -4.89
N ARG A 125 -7.61 -13.91 -3.71
CA ARG A 125 -8.01 -13.22 -2.50
C ARG A 125 -6.97 -12.16 -2.12
N ASN A 126 -7.47 -10.98 -1.71
CA ASN A 126 -6.64 -9.91 -1.13
C ASN A 126 -5.68 -10.44 -0.05
N GLU A 127 -4.43 -10.01 -0.15
CA GLU A 127 -3.35 -10.39 0.74
C GLU A 127 -2.86 -9.18 1.54
N THR A 128 -2.57 -9.37 2.82
CA THR A 128 -1.92 -8.37 3.67
C THR A 128 -0.48 -8.78 3.94
N SER A 129 0.36 -7.83 4.38
CA SER A 129 1.71 -8.11 4.85
C SER A 129 1.77 -9.22 5.90
N TRP A 130 0.74 -9.35 6.75
CA TRP A 130 0.64 -10.39 7.76
C TRP A 130 0.33 -11.77 7.18
N THR A 131 -0.62 -11.85 6.26
CA THR A 131 -0.97 -13.14 5.63
C THR A 131 0.14 -13.63 4.72
N TYR A 132 0.84 -12.73 4.02
CA TYR A 132 2.01 -13.10 3.21
C TYR A 132 3.17 -13.57 4.10
N PHE A 133 3.52 -12.79 5.13
CA PHE A 133 4.63 -13.15 6.02
C PHE A 133 4.38 -14.49 6.74
N LYS A 134 3.12 -14.80 7.08
CA LYS A 134 2.74 -16.12 7.59
C LYS A 134 3.09 -17.26 6.62
N LYS A 135 2.88 -17.07 5.31
CA LYS A 135 3.26 -18.06 4.28
C LYS A 135 4.77 -18.23 4.22
N VAL A 136 5.53 -17.13 4.30
CA VAL A 136 7.00 -17.18 4.34
C VAL A 136 7.49 -17.99 5.55
N LEU A 137 6.92 -17.77 6.74
CA LEU A 137 7.27 -18.54 7.94
C LEU A 137 6.83 -20.00 7.89
N GLY A 138 5.70 -20.31 7.23
CA GLY A 138 5.20 -21.69 7.10
C GLY A 138 5.89 -22.51 6.00
N ASN A 139 6.59 -21.84 5.08
CA ASN A 139 7.40 -22.45 4.03
C ASN A 139 8.89 -22.57 4.42
N GLN A 140 9.23 -22.24 5.67
CA GLN A 140 10.51 -22.53 6.32
C GLN A 140 10.39 -23.83 7.13
#